data_AF-A0A439NUP5-F1
#
_entry.id   AF-A0A439NUP5-F1
#
_cell.length_a   1.000
_cell.length_b   1.000
_cell.length_c   1.000
_cell.angle_alpha   90.00
_cell.angle_beta   90.00
_cell.angle_gamma   90.00
#
_symmetry.space_group_name_H-M   'P 1'
#
loop_
_entity.id
_entity.type
_entity.pdbx_description
1 polymer ?
#
loop_
_entity_poly.entity_id
_entity_poly.type
_entity_poly.pdbx_seq_one_letter_code
_entity_poly.pdbx_strand_id
1 'polypeptide(L)'
;MATGLARGAAARGKRIAFGDGRRIAWDQHSKEIFRGNPNIAPPGSEADPDLEWIDYRTGHRIYNRLDRARRRWIWNMDFRPMPGELLFDQQELAWAAGVGTGFVLMEPNVEEFKSWASNKRWAADRYDAVAARLAADGAEIVQFAHGDHRIR
;
A
#
# COMPACT_ATOMS: atom_id res chain seq x y z
N MET A 1 3.61 -0.44 3.03
CA MET A 1 4.84 -1.12 3.52
C MET A 1 6.06 -0.70 2.71
N ALA A 2 6.08 -0.88 1.38
CA ALA A 2 7.26 -0.61 0.57
C ALA A 2 7.86 0.80 0.76
N THR A 3 7.06 1.87 0.66
CA THR A 3 7.58 3.24 0.81
C THR A 3 8.22 3.49 2.18
N GLY A 4 7.74 2.82 3.24
CA GLY A 4 8.34 2.89 4.57
C GLY A 4 9.72 2.23 4.62
N LEU A 5 9.96 1.16 3.85
CA LEU A 5 11.27 0.51 3.74
C LEU A 5 12.29 1.40 3.03
N ALA A 6 11.83 2.31 2.17
CA ALA A 6 12.69 3.25 1.48
C ALA A 6 12.99 4.51 2.30
N ARG A 7 12.22 4.79 3.35
CA ARG A 7 12.34 6.03 4.12
C ARG A 7 13.78 6.28 4.55
N GLY A 8 14.25 7.50 4.25
CA GLY A 8 15.58 7.99 4.62
C GLY A 8 16.72 7.49 3.72
N ALA A 9 16.47 6.71 2.67
CA ALA A 9 17.52 6.31 1.72
C ALA A 9 18.19 7.52 1.05
N ALA A 10 17.39 8.51 0.63
CA ALA A 10 17.91 9.73 -0.01
C ALA A 10 18.87 10.50 0.91
N ALA A 11 18.59 10.56 2.21
CA ALA A 11 19.47 11.18 3.20
C ALA A 11 20.81 10.45 3.36
N ARG A 12 20.89 9.17 2.99
CA ARG A 12 22.13 8.38 2.91
C ARG A 12 22.83 8.51 1.55
N GLY A 13 22.31 9.32 0.63
CA GLY A 13 22.79 9.37 -0.75
C GLY A 13 22.44 8.11 -1.55
N LYS A 14 21.39 7.38 -1.16
CA LYS A 14 20.98 6.12 -1.77
C LYS A 14 19.55 6.19 -2.29
N ARG A 15 19.20 5.25 -3.17
CA ARG A 15 17.80 4.96 -3.54
C ARG A 15 17.52 3.47 -3.40
N ILE A 16 16.31 3.14 -2.98
CA ILE A 16 15.87 1.75 -2.87
C ILE A 16 15.34 1.26 -4.22
N ALA A 17 15.90 0.17 -4.70
CA ALA A 17 15.43 -0.59 -5.84
C ALA A 17 14.55 -1.76 -5.38
N PHE A 18 13.24 -1.65 -5.58
CA PHE A 18 12.29 -2.74 -5.37
C PHE A 18 12.28 -3.65 -6.59
N GLY A 19 12.82 -4.87 -6.46
CA GLY A 19 13.04 -5.73 -7.61
C GLY A 19 13.63 -7.09 -7.24
N ASP A 20 14.45 -7.66 -8.10
CA ASP A 20 15.09 -8.98 -7.90
C ASP A 20 16.62 -8.92 -7.70
N GLY A 21 17.16 -7.72 -7.46
CA GLY A 21 18.61 -7.49 -7.42
C GLY A 21 19.22 -7.18 -8.79
N ARG A 22 18.44 -7.25 -9.87
CA ARG A 22 18.89 -6.95 -11.24
C ARG A 22 17.94 -6.01 -11.98
N ARG A 23 16.63 -6.19 -11.81
CA ARG A 23 15.59 -5.41 -12.47
C ARG A 23 14.64 -4.80 -11.45
N ILE A 24 14.39 -3.50 -11.59
CA ILE A 24 13.37 -2.82 -10.80
C ILE A 24 11.99 -3.19 -11.36
N ALA A 25 11.07 -3.57 -10.48
CA ALA A 25 9.75 -4.05 -10.86
C ALA A 25 8.67 -3.17 -10.22
N TRP A 26 8.14 -2.24 -11.00
CA TRP A 26 6.94 -1.49 -10.65
C TRP A 26 5.78 -2.01 -11.50
N ASP A 27 4.69 -2.39 -10.86
CA ASP A 27 3.41 -2.59 -11.53
C ASP A 27 2.59 -1.28 -11.52
N GLN A 28 1.41 -1.31 -12.14
CA GLN A 28 0.53 -0.15 -12.21
C GLN A 28 0.12 0.39 -10.83
N HIS A 29 0.00 -0.47 -9.82
CA HIS A 29 -0.41 -0.06 -8.47
C HIS A 29 0.76 0.52 -7.68
N SER A 30 1.95 -0.06 -7.82
CA SER A 30 3.16 0.42 -7.18
C SER A 30 3.69 1.69 -7.85
N LYS A 31 3.49 1.87 -9.15
CA LYS A 31 3.82 3.13 -9.84
C LYS A 31 3.12 4.33 -9.20
N GLU A 32 1.81 4.26 -8.97
CA GLU A 32 1.04 5.36 -8.36
C GLU A 32 1.54 5.69 -6.94
N ILE A 33 2.00 4.68 -6.20
CA ILE A 33 2.47 4.85 -4.83
C ILE A 33 3.94 5.30 -4.74
N PHE A 34 4.77 4.93 -5.73
CA PHE A 34 6.22 5.17 -5.70
C PHE A 34 6.65 6.41 -6.46
N ARG A 35 5.85 6.87 -7.43
CA ARG A 35 6.16 8.06 -8.22
C ARG A 35 6.43 9.26 -7.31
N GLY A 36 7.42 10.07 -7.69
CA GLY A 36 7.81 11.26 -6.94
C GLY A 36 8.55 11.00 -5.62
N ASN A 37 8.68 9.77 -5.15
CA ASN A 37 9.41 9.49 -3.91
C ASN A 37 10.93 9.51 -4.14
N PRO A 38 11.69 10.45 -3.54
CA PRO A 38 13.13 10.59 -3.78
C PRO A 38 13.94 9.41 -3.24
N ASN A 39 13.36 8.62 -2.34
CA ASN A 39 14.01 7.46 -1.76
C ASN A 39 13.92 6.21 -2.64
N ILE A 40 13.12 6.21 -3.71
CA ILE A 40 12.83 5.02 -4.50
C ILE A 40 13.39 5.19 -5.92
N ALA A 41 14.10 4.18 -6.40
CA ALA A 41 14.61 4.15 -7.76
C ALA A 41 13.49 3.71 -8.73
N PRO A 42 13.21 4.49 -9.81
CA PRO A 42 12.28 4.08 -10.85
C PRO A 42 12.91 3.04 -11.80
N PRO A 43 12.09 2.20 -12.47
CA PRO A 43 12.55 1.34 -13.57
C PRO A 43 13.34 2.14 -14.61
N GLY A 44 14.44 1.57 -15.11
CA GLY A 44 15.41 2.24 -15.97
C GLY A 44 16.62 2.82 -15.21
N SER A 45 16.57 2.88 -13.88
CA SER A 45 17.69 3.32 -13.04
C SER A 45 18.61 2.17 -12.60
N GLU A 46 18.48 0.96 -13.13
CA GLU A 46 19.21 -0.24 -12.64
C GLU A 46 20.73 -0.12 -12.66
N ALA A 47 21.29 0.72 -13.54
CA ALA A 47 22.72 0.96 -13.65
C ALA A 47 23.25 1.99 -12.64
N ASP A 48 22.38 2.59 -11.84
CA ASP A 48 22.74 3.62 -10.89
C ASP A 48 23.60 3.01 -9.76
N PRO A 49 24.78 3.58 -9.45
CA PRO A 49 25.73 2.93 -8.54
C PRO A 49 25.28 2.98 -7.06
N ASP A 50 24.33 3.85 -6.74
CA ASP A 50 23.88 4.14 -5.39
C ASP A 50 22.52 3.50 -5.04
N LEU A 51 22.30 2.29 -5.55
CA LEU A 51 21.12 1.49 -5.26
C LEU A 51 21.31 0.53 -4.09
N GLU A 52 20.32 0.49 -3.20
CA GLU A 52 20.12 -0.59 -2.24
C GLU A 52 18.93 -1.44 -2.71
N TRP A 53 19.13 -2.75 -2.85
CA TRP A 53 18.10 -3.65 -3.37
C TRP A 53 17.25 -4.26 -2.26
N ILE A 54 15.94 -4.22 -2.45
CA ILE A 54 14.97 -4.98 -1.66
C ILE A 54 14.25 -5.96 -2.59
N ASP A 55 14.35 -7.25 -2.28
CA ASP A 55 13.62 -8.29 -3.02
C ASP A 55 12.11 -8.13 -2.75
N TYR A 56 11.41 -7.55 -3.73
CA TYR A 56 10.03 -7.11 -3.58
C TYR A 56 9.18 -7.72 -4.70
N ARG A 57 8.96 -9.03 -4.58
CA ARG A 57 8.20 -9.84 -5.55
C ARG A 57 7.25 -10.79 -4.83
N THR A 58 6.30 -11.33 -5.58
CA THR A 58 5.37 -12.34 -5.08
C THR A 58 6.11 -13.49 -4.40
N GLY A 59 5.74 -13.80 -3.15
CA GLY A 59 6.37 -14.85 -2.34
C GLY A 59 7.57 -14.40 -1.50
N HIS A 60 8.08 -13.18 -1.71
CA HIS A 60 9.23 -12.63 -1.01
C HIS A 60 8.78 -11.56 -0.02
N ARG A 61 8.29 -12.01 1.15
CA ARG A 61 7.84 -11.15 2.23
C ARG A 61 9.00 -10.90 3.18
N ILE A 62 9.34 -9.64 3.40
CA ILE A 62 10.46 -9.26 4.28
C ILE A 62 10.29 -9.67 5.76
N TYR A 63 9.06 -9.98 6.19
CA TYR A 63 8.73 -10.31 7.58
C TYR A 63 8.57 -11.81 7.84
N ASN A 64 8.66 -12.68 6.82
CA ASN A 64 8.63 -14.12 7.02
C ASN A 64 9.32 -14.89 5.89
N ARG A 65 9.61 -16.17 6.14
CA ARG A 65 10.08 -17.10 5.13
C ARG A 65 9.51 -18.49 5.35
N LEU A 66 9.43 -19.28 4.28
CA LEU A 66 9.04 -20.68 4.36
C LEU A 66 10.27 -21.57 4.64
N ASP A 67 10.28 -22.29 5.76
CA ASP A 67 11.18 -23.43 5.96
C ASP A 67 10.60 -24.62 5.18
N ARG A 68 11.13 -24.84 3.97
CA ARG A 68 10.65 -25.91 3.08
C ARG A 68 10.92 -27.31 3.64
N ALA A 69 12.04 -27.50 4.34
CA ALA A 69 12.41 -28.80 4.90
C ALA A 69 11.43 -29.21 6.01
N ARG A 70 11.03 -28.26 6.86
CA ARG A 70 10.08 -28.51 7.96
C ARG A 70 8.64 -28.13 7.64
N ARG A 71 8.37 -27.69 6.40
CA ARG A 71 7.05 -27.25 5.92
C ARG A 71 6.35 -26.25 6.86
N ARG A 72 7.09 -25.27 7.40
CA ARG A 72 6.55 -24.27 8.34
C ARG A 72 6.99 -22.85 8.00
N TRP A 73 6.21 -21.87 8.44
CA TRP A 73 6.60 -20.47 8.38
C TRP A 73 7.55 -20.10 9.52
N ILE A 74 8.59 -19.35 9.19
CA ILE A 74 9.47 -18.69 10.16
C ILE A 74 9.18 -17.20 10.07
N TRP A 75 8.77 -16.60 11.18
CA TRP A 75 8.45 -15.18 11.28
C TRP A 75 9.67 -14.40 11.77
N ASN A 76 9.92 -13.25 11.16
CA ASN A 76 10.90 -12.29 11.65
C ASN A 76 10.28 -11.48 12.78
N MET A 77 10.53 -11.89 14.02
CA MET A 77 9.98 -11.23 15.23
C MET A 77 10.64 -9.87 15.51
N ASP A 78 11.75 -9.56 14.84
CA ASP A 78 12.46 -8.28 14.94
C ASP A 78 11.98 -7.27 13.90
N PHE A 79 11.19 -7.71 12.92
CA PHE A 79 10.63 -6.81 11.92
C PHE A 79 9.73 -5.76 12.60
N ARG A 80 9.99 -4.49 12.31
CA ARG A 80 9.16 -3.37 12.73
C ARG A 80 8.70 -2.61 11.48
N PRO A 81 7.39 -2.57 11.19
CA PRO A 81 6.91 -1.83 10.04
C PRO A 81 7.14 -0.33 10.28
N MET A 82 7.80 0.31 9.32
CA MET A 82 7.89 1.77 9.29
C MET A 82 6.68 2.34 8.53
N PRO A 83 6.06 3.43 9.01
CA PRO A 83 5.05 4.14 8.27
C PRO A 83 5.56 4.52 6.88
N GLY A 84 4.73 4.27 5.87
CA GLY A 84 5.03 4.66 4.49
C GLY A 84 4.81 6.15 4.27
N GLU A 85 5.38 6.65 3.18
CA GLU A 85 5.18 8.01 2.69
C GLU A 85 4.52 7.96 1.32
N LEU A 86 3.59 8.89 1.10
CA LEU A 86 3.03 9.22 -0.20
C LEU A 86 3.44 10.66 -0.50
N LEU A 87 4.00 10.87 -1.67
CA LEU A 87 4.39 12.20 -2.13
C LEU A 87 3.52 12.52 -3.33
N PHE A 88 2.74 13.60 -3.18
CA PHE A 88 1.80 14.05 -4.20
C PHE A 88 2.44 15.12 -5.06
N ASP A 89 2.19 15.06 -6.36
CA ASP A 89 2.56 16.11 -7.29
C ASP A 89 1.59 17.31 -7.21
N GLN A 90 1.91 18.39 -7.92
CA GLN A 90 1.09 19.61 -7.91
C GLN A 90 -0.32 19.38 -8.48
N GLN A 91 -0.48 18.47 -9.44
CA GLN A 91 -1.77 18.19 -10.05
C GLN A 91 -2.67 17.42 -9.07
N GLU A 92 -2.12 16.43 -8.37
CA GLU A 92 -2.79 15.69 -7.31
C GLU A 92 -3.20 16.60 -6.16
N LEU A 93 -2.31 17.50 -5.73
CA LEU A 93 -2.62 18.49 -4.69
C LEU A 93 -3.71 19.47 -5.14
N ALA A 94 -3.67 19.93 -6.39
CA ALA A 94 -4.71 20.80 -6.94
C ALA A 94 -6.08 20.11 -7.02
N TRP A 95 -6.10 18.83 -7.41
CA TRP A 95 -7.32 18.02 -7.38
C TRP A 95 -7.84 17.84 -5.95
N ALA A 96 -6.95 17.50 -5.01
CA ALA A 96 -7.28 17.27 -3.61
C ALA A 96 -7.78 18.54 -2.91
N ALA A 97 -7.38 19.73 -3.34
CA ALA A 97 -7.89 20.99 -2.79
C ALA A 97 -9.41 21.17 -2.97
N GLY A 98 -10.00 20.51 -3.98
CA GLY A 98 -11.46 20.47 -4.17
C GLY A 98 -12.16 19.38 -3.35
N VAL A 99 -11.41 18.49 -2.71
CA VAL A 99 -11.93 17.44 -1.84
C VAL A 99 -12.02 18.00 -0.43
N GLY A 100 -13.19 17.89 0.20
CA GLY A 100 -13.42 18.35 1.58
C GLY A 100 -12.50 17.65 2.59
N THR A 101 -12.57 18.05 3.86
CA THR A 101 -11.87 17.36 4.95
C THR A 101 -12.87 16.92 6.03
N GLY A 102 -12.47 16.00 6.91
CA GLY A 102 -13.31 15.56 8.03
C GLY A 102 -14.27 14.41 7.71
N PHE A 103 -14.06 13.71 6.60
CA PHE A 103 -14.85 12.53 6.23
C PHE A 103 -14.12 11.22 6.54
N VAL A 104 -14.88 10.14 6.61
CA VAL A 104 -14.41 8.76 6.63
C VAL A 104 -14.79 8.11 5.31
N LEU A 105 -13.77 7.79 4.50
CA LEU A 105 -13.95 6.99 3.29
C LEU A 105 -14.06 5.52 3.67
N MET A 106 -15.16 4.88 3.29
CA MET A 106 -15.40 3.47 3.56
C MET A 106 -15.58 2.71 2.25
N GLU A 107 -14.88 1.59 2.11
CA GLU A 107 -14.86 0.74 0.92
C GLU A 107 -15.41 -0.66 1.24
N PRO A 108 -16.75 -0.87 1.19
CA PRO A 108 -17.37 -2.14 1.52
C PRO A 108 -17.29 -3.17 0.36
N ASN A 109 -16.98 -2.71 -0.85
CA ASN A 109 -17.00 -3.51 -2.06
C ASN A 109 -15.61 -4.09 -2.33
N VAL A 110 -15.43 -5.38 -2.02
CA VAL A 110 -14.22 -6.13 -2.36
C VAL A 110 -14.36 -6.67 -3.79
N GLU A 111 -13.38 -6.36 -4.62
CA GLU A 111 -13.26 -6.83 -6.00
C GLU A 111 -13.43 -8.37 -6.13
N GLU A 112 -14.45 -8.80 -6.85
CA GLU A 112 -14.84 -10.22 -6.97
C GLU A 112 -13.75 -11.08 -7.62
N PHE A 113 -12.95 -10.51 -8.52
CA PHE A 113 -11.86 -11.23 -9.19
C PHE A 113 -10.76 -11.71 -8.24
N LYS A 114 -10.70 -11.18 -7.01
CA LYS A 114 -9.74 -11.59 -5.98
C LYS A 114 -10.32 -12.75 -5.17
N SER A 115 -10.30 -13.96 -5.73
CA SER A 115 -10.84 -15.18 -5.08
C SER A 115 -10.30 -15.41 -3.66
N TRP A 116 -9.04 -15.05 -3.40
CA TRP A 116 -8.38 -15.12 -2.09
C TRP A 116 -8.72 -13.99 -1.11
N ALA A 117 -9.53 -13.01 -1.52
CA ALA A 117 -9.97 -11.90 -0.66
C ALA A 117 -11.34 -12.15 -0.03
N SER A 118 -12.08 -13.17 -0.49
CA SER A 118 -13.38 -13.57 0.03
C SER A 118 -13.38 -13.80 1.55
N ASN A 119 -12.34 -14.46 2.08
CA ASN A 119 -12.18 -14.70 3.52
C ASN A 119 -11.81 -13.45 4.35
N LYS A 120 -11.51 -12.32 3.69
CA LYS A 120 -11.22 -11.03 4.32
C LYS A 120 -12.40 -10.07 4.22
N ARG A 121 -13.46 -10.44 3.50
CA ARG A 121 -14.66 -9.62 3.32
C ARG A 121 -15.51 -9.70 4.59
N TRP A 122 -15.79 -8.55 5.19
CA TRP A 122 -16.86 -8.45 6.18
C TRP A 122 -18.22 -8.46 5.49
N ALA A 123 -19.22 -8.99 6.17
CA ALA A 123 -20.60 -8.89 5.70
C ALA A 123 -21.02 -7.41 5.63
N ALA A 124 -21.83 -7.06 4.63
CA ALA A 124 -22.17 -5.68 4.31
C ALA A 124 -22.86 -4.94 5.47
N ASP A 125 -23.69 -5.66 6.23
CA ASP A 125 -24.37 -5.20 7.44
C ASP A 125 -23.39 -4.70 8.52
N ARG A 126 -22.17 -5.24 8.57
CA ARG A 126 -21.12 -4.77 9.49
C ARG A 126 -20.55 -3.43 9.07
N TYR A 127 -20.38 -3.19 7.77
CA TYR A 127 -20.00 -1.87 7.28
C TYR A 127 -21.08 -0.84 7.58
N ASP A 128 -22.35 -1.16 7.33
CA ASP A 128 -23.49 -0.29 7.63
C ASP A 128 -23.56 0.03 9.13
N ALA A 129 -23.38 -0.97 10.00
CA ALA A 129 -23.38 -0.74 11.45
C ALA A 129 -22.25 0.19 11.92
N VAL A 130 -21.05 0.06 11.33
CA VAL A 130 -19.92 0.95 11.64
C VAL A 130 -20.18 2.35 11.11
N ALA A 131 -20.68 2.47 9.87
CA ALA A 131 -21.01 3.76 9.27
C ALA A 131 -22.09 4.49 10.07
N ALA A 132 -23.18 3.81 10.43
CA ALA A 132 -24.24 4.37 11.26
C ALA A 132 -23.72 4.84 12.63
N ARG A 133 -22.80 4.07 13.24
CA ARG A 133 -22.18 4.48 14.50
C ARG A 133 -21.32 5.72 14.35
N LEU A 134 -20.46 5.76 13.34
CA LEU A 134 -19.59 6.91 13.08
C LEU A 134 -20.40 8.15 12.71
N ALA A 135 -21.47 7.99 11.93
CA ALA A 135 -22.39 9.08 11.60
C ALA A 135 -23.12 9.60 12.85
N ALA A 136 -23.53 8.72 13.77
CA ALA A 136 -24.11 9.13 15.05
C ALA A 136 -23.12 9.91 15.93
N ASP A 137 -21.83 9.63 15.79
CA ASP A 137 -20.74 10.38 16.44
C ASP A 137 -20.33 11.65 15.64
N GLY A 138 -21.04 11.98 14.56
CA GLY A 138 -20.89 13.22 13.77
C GLY A 138 -19.95 13.13 12.57
N ALA A 139 -19.46 11.95 12.21
CA ALA A 139 -18.58 11.77 11.06
C ALA A 139 -19.37 11.78 9.74
N GLU A 140 -18.84 12.46 8.72
CA GLU A 140 -19.33 12.31 7.35
C GLU A 140 -18.78 11.01 6.74
N ILE A 141 -19.66 10.12 6.29
CA ILE A 141 -19.26 8.86 5.64
C ILE A 141 -19.39 9.01 4.13
N VAL A 142 -18.30 8.73 3.41
CA VAL A 142 -18.27 8.76 1.94
C VAL A 142 -17.83 7.42 1.39
N GLN A 143 -18.23 7.13 0.15
CA GLN A 143 -17.92 5.89 -0.54
C GLN A 143 -17.63 6.18 -2.01
N PHE A 144 -16.70 5.43 -2.62
CA PHE A 144 -16.54 5.45 -4.07
C PHE A 144 -17.78 4.94 -4.80
N ALA A 145 -18.06 5.50 -5.98
CA ALA A 145 -19.14 5.07 -6.86
C ALA A 145 -18.80 3.75 -7.60
N HIS A 146 -18.50 2.69 -6.86
CA HIS A 146 -18.15 1.37 -7.39
C HIS A 146 -18.77 0.25 -6.56
N GLY A 147 -19.10 -0.88 -7.20
CA GLY A 147 -19.72 -2.06 -6.59
C GLY A 147 -21.19 -1.90 -6.23
N ASP A 148 -21.80 -2.99 -5.75
CA ASP A 148 -23.25 -3.09 -5.56
C ASP A 148 -23.73 -2.60 -4.20
N HIS A 149 -22.92 -2.77 -3.14
CA HIS A 149 -23.31 -2.29 -1.82
C HIS A 149 -23.14 -0.78 -1.72
N ARG A 150 -24.18 -0.10 -1.23
CA ARG A 150 -24.14 1.32 -0.86
C ARG A 150 -24.44 1.42 0.62
N ILE A 151 -23.55 2.07 1.35
CA ILE A 151 -23.70 2.32 2.79
C ILE A 151 -25.00 3.09 3.04
N ARG A 152 -25.75 2.65 4.05
CA ARG A 152 -27.02 3.23 4.47
C ARG A 152 -26.92 3.85 5.86
#